data_AF-A0A7J5DWG6-F1
#
_entry.id   AF-A0A7J5DWG6-F1
#
_cell.length_a   1.000
_cell.length_b   1.000
_cell.length_c   1.000
_cell.angle_alpha   90.00
_cell.angle_beta   90.00
_cell.angle_gamma   90.00
#
_symmetry.space_group_name_H-M   'P 1'
#
loop_
_entity.id
_entity.type
_entity.pdbx_description
1 polymer ?
#
loop_
_entity_poly.entity_id
_entity_poly.type
_entity_poly.pdbx_seq_one_letter_code
_entity_poly.pdbx_strand_id
1 'polypeptide(L)'
;MPEQQHDPIEELSRFGAGLSTGPGGGEMPLSAADVRRRGDRIRRRRTALVTGAAALAVAAVTVPVLALSLDGSQRDDSRVANDRVKALSEADLLTDDDTVYSDGADWFTIDTFEGDGQAAFHLCARSKLAGLGAEDVFQRTYELRNLADDAPSVSGDEFREVVAQFATTAEADKALQTIASWIDDCGERAVAEGTPDHRVLQTTPIEVGLDDSDAQVIDAHYGPVPREIDPTGDAAYIAETGLVRVGNRIAILDSRIVGQDYTFLDGTPVTRMIPRAAELLLPGTTPQATVTTPGVPEPSEAAGATELPDDLPLADGWPEIDGDGSLEGPARDQEPFSFAPCGTDVPDAPEPADRITARWQEPEDFRGRQLSSYTSAAEARRAADAIVNAYRACPDGPRDDAGYVSHHAVADGDLGDESWVLGRSSTFDGAPAPGLDVTYVVRVGNTLLLITGAGEGGGSDPAGDILTTASAMADESTALLTSLCRFAGSTCAG
;
A
#
# COMPACT_ATOMS: atom_id res chain seq x y z
N MET A 1 -3.63 -66.86 5.01
CA MET A 1 -4.57 -65.81 5.45
C MET A 1 -4.61 -64.77 4.34
N PRO A 2 -5.77 -64.46 3.74
CA PRO A 2 -5.84 -63.50 2.66
C PRO A 2 -5.94 -62.07 3.22
N GLU A 3 -5.15 -61.16 2.68
CA GLU A 3 -5.19 -59.72 2.92
C GLU A 3 -6.50 -59.15 2.34
N GLN A 4 -7.26 -58.44 3.16
CA GLN A 4 -8.42 -57.67 2.72
C GLN A 4 -7.93 -56.31 2.21
N GLN A 5 -8.04 -56.11 0.90
CA GLN A 5 -7.85 -54.81 0.26
C GLN A 5 -9.01 -53.88 0.69
N HIS A 6 -8.67 -52.78 1.37
CA HIS A 6 -9.60 -51.69 1.69
C HIS A 6 -9.87 -50.86 0.44
N ASP A 7 -11.15 -50.66 0.11
CA ASP A 7 -11.59 -49.80 -0.99
C ASP A 7 -11.89 -48.39 -0.46
N PRO A 8 -11.07 -47.37 -0.79
CA PRO A 8 -11.23 -46.01 -0.29
C PRO A 8 -12.52 -45.32 -0.79
N ILE A 9 -13.19 -45.83 -1.82
CA ILE A 9 -14.49 -45.30 -2.27
C ILE A 9 -15.60 -45.64 -1.27
N GLU A 10 -15.50 -46.77 -0.57
CA GLU A 10 -16.49 -47.19 0.43
C GLU A 10 -16.40 -46.31 1.70
N GLU A 11 -15.23 -45.73 1.98
CA GLU A 11 -15.01 -44.82 3.12
C GLU A 11 -15.63 -43.43 2.91
N LEU A 12 -15.60 -42.92 1.67
CA LEU A 12 -16.20 -41.63 1.32
C LEU A 12 -17.74 -41.66 1.41
N SER A 13 -18.36 -42.83 1.17
CA SER A 13 -19.81 -42.98 1.32
C SER A 13 -20.30 -42.88 2.78
N ARG A 14 -19.41 -43.02 3.77
CA ARG A 14 -19.75 -42.90 5.20
C ARG A 14 -19.70 -41.47 5.73
N PHE A 15 -18.99 -40.55 5.06
CA PHE A 15 -18.91 -39.15 5.51
C PHE A 15 -20.22 -38.36 5.39
N GLY A 16 -21.17 -38.82 4.56
CA GLY A 16 -22.50 -38.22 4.44
C GLY A 16 -23.59 -38.83 5.33
N ALA A 17 -23.35 -40.02 5.91
CA ALA A 17 -24.36 -40.77 6.66
C ALA A 17 -24.52 -40.35 8.13
N GLY A 18 -23.68 -39.43 8.63
CA GLY A 18 -23.67 -38.97 10.02
C GLY A 18 -24.56 -37.76 10.33
N LEU A 19 -25.20 -37.13 9.34
CA LEU A 19 -25.95 -35.88 9.52
C LEU A 19 -27.48 -36.04 9.48
N SER A 20 -27.99 -37.27 9.61
CA SER A 20 -29.43 -37.55 9.65
C SER A 20 -29.89 -38.04 11.03
N THR A 21 -30.39 -37.10 11.84
CA THR A 21 -31.51 -37.20 12.80
C THR A 21 -31.58 -38.43 13.73
N GLY A 22 -31.00 -38.31 14.93
CA GLY A 22 -31.38 -39.10 16.10
C GLY A 22 -32.65 -38.55 16.81
N PRO A 23 -33.32 -39.33 17.67
CA PRO A 23 -34.70 -39.09 18.13
C PRO A 23 -34.83 -38.07 19.29
N GLY A 24 -34.16 -36.93 19.17
CA GLY A 24 -34.20 -35.84 20.14
C GLY A 24 -33.72 -34.49 19.60
N GLY A 25 -33.65 -34.32 18.27
CA GLY A 25 -33.18 -33.08 17.63
C GLY A 25 -34.14 -31.91 17.87
N GLY A 26 -33.64 -30.86 18.52
CA GLY A 26 -34.35 -29.59 18.68
C GLY A 26 -34.59 -28.90 17.34
N GLU A 27 -35.78 -28.32 17.19
CA GLU A 27 -36.22 -27.61 15.98
C GLU A 27 -35.28 -26.45 15.64
N MET A 28 -34.75 -26.42 14.41
CA MET A 28 -34.13 -25.21 13.87
C MET A 28 -35.18 -24.08 13.86
N PRO A 29 -34.92 -22.93 14.49
CA PRO A 29 -36.00 -22.07 14.95
C PRO A 29 -36.76 -21.31 13.86
N LEU A 30 -36.34 -21.31 12.59
CA LEU A 30 -37.11 -20.64 11.53
C LEU A 30 -36.94 -21.35 10.17
N SER A 31 -38.05 -21.63 9.51
CA SER A 31 -38.05 -22.13 8.12
C SER A 31 -37.59 -21.04 7.14
N ALA A 32 -37.05 -21.44 5.99
CA ALA A 32 -36.70 -20.49 4.91
C ALA A 32 -37.89 -19.61 4.46
N ALA A 33 -39.13 -20.09 4.63
CA ALA A 33 -40.34 -19.31 4.37
C ALA A 33 -40.54 -18.20 5.40
N ASP A 34 -40.17 -18.41 6.67
CA ASP A 34 -40.29 -17.42 7.73
C ASP A 34 -39.21 -16.34 7.64
N VAL A 35 -38.02 -16.69 7.15
CA VAL A 35 -36.97 -15.73 6.81
C VAL A 35 -37.44 -14.80 5.68
N ARG A 36 -38.02 -15.34 4.61
CA ARG A 36 -38.59 -14.52 3.51
C ARG A 36 -39.73 -13.62 3.98
N ARG A 37 -40.64 -14.15 4.82
CA ARG A 37 -41.76 -13.40 5.38
C ARG A 37 -41.32 -12.26 6.30
N ARG A 38 -40.20 -12.43 7.01
CA ARG A 38 -39.59 -11.39 7.85
C ARG A 38 -38.92 -10.30 7.00
N GLY A 39 -38.24 -10.67 5.92
CA GLY A 39 -37.67 -9.73 4.95
C GLY A 39 -38.72 -8.83 4.30
N ASP A 40 -39.85 -9.40 3.86
CA ASP A 40 -40.94 -8.63 3.24
C ASP A 40 -41.61 -7.65 4.21
N ARG A 41 -41.67 -8.00 5.51
CA ARG A 41 -42.25 -7.13 6.54
C ARG A 41 -41.40 -5.90 6.84
N ILE A 42 -40.07 -6.02 6.72
CA ILE A 42 -39.13 -4.91 6.90
C ILE A 42 -39.22 -3.93 5.73
N ARG A 43 -39.31 -4.42 4.49
CA ARG A 43 -39.45 -3.57 3.29
C ARG A 43 -40.72 -2.72 3.34
N ARG A 44 -41.86 -3.31 3.74
CA ARG A 44 -43.15 -2.58 3.83
C ARG A 44 -43.18 -1.49 4.92
N ARG A 45 -42.37 -1.61 5.99
CA ARG A 45 -42.27 -0.57 7.03
C ARG A 45 -41.50 0.66 6.56
N ARG A 46 -40.53 0.49 5.64
CA ARG A 46 -39.74 1.60 5.09
C ARG A 46 -40.51 2.45 4.09
N THR A 47 -41.43 1.86 3.31
CA THR A 47 -42.21 2.60 2.30
C THR A 47 -43.28 3.51 2.90
N ALA A 48 -43.62 3.38 4.19
CA ALA A 48 -44.73 4.12 4.81
C ALA A 48 -44.34 5.47 5.46
N LEU A 49 -43.04 5.82 5.52
CA LEU A 49 -42.56 7.04 6.21
C LEU A 49 -42.24 8.22 5.29
N VAL A 50 -42.27 8.05 3.97
CA VAL A 50 -41.90 9.10 3.00
C VAL A 50 -43.15 9.67 2.34
N THR A 51 -43.90 10.47 3.09
CA THR A 51 -44.86 11.45 2.52
C THR A 51 -45.06 12.57 3.54
N GLY A 52 -44.29 13.65 3.42
CA GLY A 52 -44.52 14.84 4.23
C GLY A 52 -43.44 15.91 4.14
N ALA A 53 -43.79 17.00 3.47
CA ALA A 53 -43.23 18.36 3.59
C ALA A 53 -41.93 18.68 2.81
N ALA A 54 -42.15 19.35 1.66
CA ALA A 54 -41.20 20.24 1.03
C ALA A 54 -41.46 21.69 1.49
N ALA A 55 -40.40 22.48 1.73
CA ALA A 55 -40.41 23.94 1.57
C ALA A 55 -38.97 24.48 1.47
N LEU A 56 -38.73 25.23 0.39
CA LEU A 56 -37.48 25.87 -0.04
C LEU A 56 -37.05 27.04 0.85
N ALA A 57 -35.73 27.23 1.03
CA ALA A 57 -35.12 28.52 1.35
C ALA A 57 -33.78 28.67 0.61
N VAL A 58 -33.71 29.66 -0.29
CA VAL A 58 -32.47 30.10 -0.97
C VAL A 58 -31.96 31.35 -0.25
N ALA A 59 -30.73 31.32 0.25
CA ALA A 59 -30.03 32.49 0.78
C ALA A 59 -28.78 32.79 -0.04
N ALA A 60 -28.80 33.92 -0.74
CA ALA A 60 -27.66 34.46 -1.48
C ALA A 60 -26.73 35.24 -0.53
N VAL A 61 -25.45 34.89 -0.49
CA VAL A 61 -24.42 35.63 0.25
C VAL A 61 -23.62 36.48 -0.75
N THR A 62 -23.77 37.80 -0.66
CA THR A 62 -22.94 38.79 -1.36
C THR A 62 -21.82 39.25 -0.44
N VAL A 63 -20.56 39.12 -0.85
CA VAL A 63 -19.39 39.68 -0.15
C VAL A 63 -18.93 40.96 -0.87
N PRO A 64 -18.57 42.05 -0.15
CA PRO A 64 -18.14 43.29 -0.78
C PRO A 64 -16.67 43.22 -1.23
N VAL A 65 -16.42 43.67 -2.45
CA VAL A 65 -15.08 43.91 -2.99
C VAL A 65 -14.50 45.17 -2.34
N LEU A 66 -13.48 45.00 -1.51
CA LEU A 66 -12.64 46.09 -1.00
C LEU A 66 -11.63 46.50 -2.07
N ALA A 67 -11.87 47.64 -2.71
CA ALA A 67 -10.89 48.32 -3.54
C ALA A 67 -9.96 49.16 -2.65
N LEU A 68 -8.68 48.81 -2.61
CA LEU A 68 -7.64 49.63 -1.97
C LEU A 68 -7.01 50.57 -3.00
N SER A 69 -7.23 51.86 -2.78
CA SER A 69 -6.52 52.97 -3.42
C SER A 69 -5.10 53.08 -2.85
N LEU A 70 -4.09 53.02 -3.72
CA LEU A 70 -2.70 53.35 -3.39
C LEU A 70 -2.47 54.85 -3.60
N ASP A 71 -2.17 55.55 -2.51
CA ASP A 71 -1.55 56.88 -2.53
C ASP A 71 -0.13 56.76 -1.96
N GLY A 72 0.81 57.45 -2.60
CA GLY A 72 2.24 57.22 -2.45
C GLY A 72 2.85 57.82 -1.19
N SER A 73 3.67 57.05 -0.48
CA SER A 73 4.80 57.59 0.30
C SER A 73 5.84 56.52 0.63
N GLN A 74 7.11 56.91 0.45
CA GLN A 74 8.36 56.38 1.01
C GLN A 74 8.62 54.87 0.97
N ARG A 75 9.56 54.48 0.11
CA ARG A 75 10.28 53.19 0.20
C ARG A 75 11.08 53.16 1.51
N ASP A 76 10.65 52.26 2.38
CA ASP A 76 11.38 51.81 3.55
C ASP A 76 12.13 50.53 3.15
N ASP A 77 13.43 50.65 2.87
CA ASP A 77 14.30 49.53 2.47
C ASP A 77 14.66 48.60 3.65
N SER A 78 13.95 48.69 4.78
CA SER A 78 14.12 47.81 5.95
C SER A 78 13.18 46.59 5.97
N ARG A 79 12.32 46.42 4.96
CA ARG A 79 11.55 45.19 4.77
C ARG A 79 12.32 44.21 3.88
N VAL A 80 13.43 43.68 4.41
CA VAL A 80 13.82 42.34 4.00
C VAL A 80 12.69 41.46 4.52
N ALA A 81 11.82 41.01 3.61
CA ALA A 81 10.94 39.89 3.94
C ALA A 81 11.89 38.82 4.47
N ASN A 82 11.76 38.47 5.75
CA ASN A 82 12.31 37.21 6.20
C ASN A 82 11.67 36.20 5.25
N ASP A 83 12.45 35.70 4.31
CA ASP A 83 12.19 34.44 3.63
C ASP A 83 12.13 33.43 4.78
N ARG A 84 10.95 33.36 5.43
CA ARG A 84 10.53 32.17 6.13
C ARG A 84 10.68 31.13 5.05
N VAL A 85 11.66 30.26 5.22
CA VAL A 85 11.80 29.04 4.44
C VAL A 85 10.39 28.48 4.32
N LYS A 86 9.84 28.47 3.10
CA LYS A 86 8.51 27.90 2.86
C LYS A 86 8.56 26.50 3.43
N ALA A 87 7.70 26.29 4.42
CA ALA A 87 7.87 25.17 5.30
C ALA A 87 7.18 23.94 4.71
N LEU A 88 6.11 24.13 3.92
CA LEU A 88 5.52 23.09 3.09
C LEU A 88 5.70 23.39 1.60
N SER A 89 5.65 22.33 0.81
CA SER A 89 5.72 22.35 -0.64
C SER A 89 5.00 21.14 -1.23
N GLU A 90 4.96 21.09 -2.55
CA GLU A 90 4.43 19.95 -3.31
C GLU A 90 5.09 18.60 -2.97
N ALA A 91 6.33 18.69 -2.50
CA ALA A 91 7.15 17.61 -1.96
C ALA A 91 6.51 16.84 -0.80
N ASP A 92 5.73 17.55 0.02
CA ASP A 92 5.16 17.02 1.26
C ASP A 92 3.82 16.31 0.99
N LEU A 93 3.41 16.14 -0.27
CA LEU A 93 2.18 15.47 -0.72
C LEU A 93 2.51 14.17 -1.47
N LEU A 94 1.67 13.14 -1.32
CA LEU A 94 1.72 11.87 -2.05
C LEU A 94 1.74 12.11 -3.57
N THR A 95 2.59 11.42 -4.30
CA THR A 95 2.57 11.41 -5.77
C THR A 95 1.62 10.33 -6.30
N ASP A 96 1.39 10.29 -7.63
CA ASP A 96 0.63 9.20 -8.27
C ASP A 96 1.24 7.83 -7.91
N ASP A 97 2.57 7.74 -7.81
CA ASP A 97 3.29 6.51 -7.46
C ASP A 97 3.15 6.15 -5.96
N ASP A 98 2.79 7.11 -5.09
CA ASP A 98 2.57 6.87 -3.66
C ASP A 98 1.11 6.51 -3.34
N THR A 99 0.19 6.75 -4.29
CA THR A 99 -1.23 6.42 -4.11
C THR A 99 -1.54 4.98 -4.47
N VAL A 100 -2.50 4.38 -3.78
CA VAL A 100 -2.89 2.98 -4.03
C VAL A 100 -4.41 2.85 -3.90
N TYR A 101 -5.04 2.13 -4.83
CA TYR A 101 -6.46 1.76 -4.70
C TYR A 101 -6.71 0.23 -4.76
N SER A 102 -6.74 -0.39 -5.94
CA SER A 102 -6.96 -1.84 -6.09
C SER A 102 -6.54 -2.34 -7.47
N ASP A 103 -6.45 -3.66 -7.65
CA ASP A 103 -6.08 -4.26 -8.92
C ASP A 103 -6.95 -3.75 -10.08
N GLY A 104 -6.32 -3.03 -11.01
CA GLY A 104 -6.95 -2.51 -12.23
C GLY A 104 -7.49 -1.08 -12.14
N ALA A 105 -7.34 -0.38 -11.02
CA ALA A 105 -7.64 1.05 -10.92
C ALA A 105 -6.73 1.77 -9.92
N ASP A 106 -6.38 3.02 -10.21
CA ASP A 106 -5.55 3.83 -9.32
C ASP A 106 -5.92 5.31 -9.33
N TRP A 107 -5.35 6.05 -8.37
CA TRP A 107 -5.53 7.49 -8.24
C TRP A 107 -4.52 8.24 -9.10
N PHE A 108 -4.99 9.32 -9.74
CA PHE A 108 -4.16 10.15 -10.59
C PHE A 108 -4.36 11.62 -10.26
N THR A 109 -3.26 12.35 -10.08
CA THR A 109 -3.28 13.78 -9.79
C THR A 109 -4.02 14.55 -10.88
N ILE A 110 -4.98 15.39 -10.46
CA ILE A 110 -5.70 16.31 -11.34
C ILE A 110 -5.39 17.78 -11.03
N ASP A 111 -5.03 18.09 -9.78
CA ASP A 111 -4.67 19.46 -9.38
C ASP A 111 -3.77 19.43 -8.15
N THR A 112 -2.92 20.45 -8.02
CA THR A 112 -2.05 20.67 -6.86
C THR A 112 -1.92 22.17 -6.63
N PHE A 113 -2.19 22.63 -5.42
CA PHE A 113 -2.17 24.06 -5.13
C PHE A 113 -1.80 24.38 -3.67
N GLU A 114 -1.25 25.57 -3.50
CA GLU A 114 -0.90 26.15 -2.20
C GLU A 114 -2.10 26.84 -1.55
N GLY A 115 -2.21 26.69 -0.24
CA GLY A 115 -3.22 27.31 0.61
C GLY A 115 -4.48 26.46 0.79
N ASP A 116 -5.46 27.03 1.50
CA ASP A 116 -6.74 26.35 1.80
C ASP A 116 -7.66 26.13 0.59
N GLY A 117 -7.29 26.59 -0.61
CA GLY A 117 -8.14 26.48 -1.79
C GLY A 117 -9.49 27.20 -1.65
N GLN A 118 -10.36 26.97 -2.63
CA GLN A 118 -11.77 27.43 -2.60
C GLN A 118 -12.71 26.34 -2.05
N ALA A 119 -12.44 25.08 -2.37
CA ALA A 119 -13.20 23.95 -1.86
C ALA A 119 -12.82 23.64 -0.41
N ALA A 120 -13.78 23.12 0.36
CA ALA A 120 -13.49 22.56 1.67
C ALA A 120 -12.61 21.32 1.51
N PHE A 121 -11.55 21.18 2.32
CA PHE A 121 -10.62 20.04 2.24
C PHE A 121 -11.27 18.69 2.58
N HIS A 122 -12.44 18.70 3.23
CA HIS A 122 -13.20 17.53 3.60
C HIS A 122 -14.69 17.89 3.66
N LEU A 123 -15.59 16.94 3.38
CA LEU A 123 -17.04 17.15 3.44
C LEU A 123 -17.50 17.78 4.76
N CYS A 124 -16.95 17.27 5.86
CA CYS A 124 -17.32 17.66 7.22
C CYS A 124 -16.62 18.93 7.74
N ALA A 125 -15.68 19.50 6.97
CA ALA A 125 -14.89 20.63 7.43
C ALA A 125 -15.76 21.86 7.77
N ARG A 126 -15.60 22.41 8.98
CA ARG A 126 -16.37 23.57 9.44
C ARG A 126 -15.60 24.89 9.33
N SER A 127 -14.28 24.82 9.16
CA SER A 127 -13.43 25.96 8.80
C SER A 127 -12.28 25.51 7.91
N LYS A 128 -11.58 26.49 7.34
CA LYS A 128 -10.29 26.32 6.68
C LYS A 128 -9.20 25.95 7.70
N LEU A 129 -8.08 25.38 7.26
CA LEU A 129 -6.95 25.01 8.12
C LEU A 129 -6.21 26.25 8.62
N ALA A 130 -6.09 27.31 7.82
CA ALA A 130 -5.61 28.60 8.34
C ALA A 130 -6.52 29.15 9.45
N GLY A 131 -7.82 28.84 9.41
CA GLY A 131 -8.76 29.16 10.48
C GLY A 131 -8.54 28.35 11.78
N LEU A 132 -7.87 27.20 11.69
CA LEU A 132 -7.41 26.40 12.82
C LEU A 132 -6.01 26.81 13.30
N GLY A 133 -5.34 27.75 12.63
CA GLY A 133 -4.01 28.24 12.99
C GLY A 133 -2.87 27.70 12.15
N ALA A 134 -3.14 27.04 11.01
CA ALA A 134 -2.08 26.64 10.09
C ALA A 134 -1.35 27.87 9.53
N GLU A 135 -0.03 27.84 9.55
CA GLU A 135 0.84 28.87 8.95
C GLU A 135 1.07 28.61 7.46
N ASP A 136 1.02 27.36 7.03
CA ASP A 136 1.23 26.90 5.67
C ASP A 136 0.30 25.72 5.37
N VAL A 137 -0.19 25.63 4.13
CA VAL A 137 -1.14 24.59 3.69
C VAL A 137 -0.84 24.25 2.23
N PHE A 138 -0.84 22.98 1.89
CA PHE A 138 -0.74 22.47 0.51
C PHE A 138 -1.79 21.39 0.28
N GLN A 139 -2.33 21.30 -0.94
CA GLN A 139 -3.36 20.33 -1.29
C GLN A 139 -3.08 19.71 -2.64
N ARG A 140 -3.48 18.44 -2.78
CA ARG A 140 -3.52 17.71 -4.05
C ARG A 140 -4.84 16.95 -4.14
N THR A 141 -5.44 16.99 -5.32
CA THR A 141 -6.65 16.22 -5.62
C THR A 141 -6.36 15.23 -6.71
N TYR A 142 -7.01 14.08 -6.61
CA TYR A 142 -6.84 12.96 -7.51
C TYR A 142 -8.19 12.48 -8.01
N GLU A 143 -8.19 11.90 -9.20
CA GLU A 143 -9.33 11.15 -9.72
C GLU A 143 -8.97 9.67 -9.85
N LEU A 144 -9.94 8.80 -9.56
CA LEU A 144 -9.76 7.37 -9.77
C LEU A 144 -9.91 7.06 -11.26
N ARG A 145 -8.98 6.30 -11.83
CA ARG A 145 -9.09 5.80 -13.21
C ARG A 145 -8.83 4.31 -13.24
N ASN A 146 -9.58 3.62 -14.10
CA ASN A 146 -9.25 2.24 -14.45
C ASN A 146 -7.98 2.20 -15.31
N LEU A 147 -7.12 1.21 -15.06
CA LEU A 147 -5.84 1.03 -15.76
C LEU A 147 -6.02 0.37 -17.15
N ALA A 148 -7.13 -0.32 -17.37
CA ALA A 148 -7.46 -0.91 -18.67
C ALA A 148 -8.11 0.13 -19.60
N ASP A 149 -7.57 0.26 -20.82
CA ASP A 149 -8.03 1.24 -21.82
C ASP A 149 -9.51 1.10 -22.22
N ASP A 150 -10.09 -0.09 -22.09
CA ASP A 150 -11.48 -0.39 -22.45
C ASP A 150 -12.45 -0.44 -21.25
N ALA A 151 -11.94 -0.21 -20.04
CA ALA A 151 -12.77 -0.15 -18.85
C ALA A 151 -13.67 1.10 -18.88
N PRO A 152 -14.88 1.02 -18.30
CA PRO A 152 -15.77 2.17 -18.21
C PRO A 152 -15.11 3.30 -17.41
N SER A 153 -15.44 4.55 -17.72
CA SER A 153 -14.99 5.69 -16.92
C SER A 153 -15.53 5.59 -15.50
N VAL A 154 -14.69 5.85 -14.51
CA VAL A 154 -15.09 6.00 -13.11
C VAL A 154 -15.71 7.38 -12.89
N SER A 155 -16.72 7.50 -12.02
CA SER A 155 -17.37 8.77 -11.74
C SER A 155 -17.91 8.85 -10.31
N GLY A 156 -17.63 9.95 -9.62
CA GLY A 156 -18.09 10.21 -8.26
C GLY A 156 -17.05 9.90 -7.18
N ASP A 157 -16.07 9.05 -7.52
CA ASP A 157 -14.89 8.74 -6.73
C ASP A 157 -13.92 9.93 -6.73
N GLU A 158 -13.39 10.27 -5.56
CA GLU A 158 -12.49 11.39 -5.34
C GLU A 158 -11.51 11.03 -4.23
N PHE A 159 -10.24 11.35 -4.43
CA PHE A 159 -9.26 11.34 -3.36
C PHE A 159 -8.66 12.74 -3.24
N ARG A 160 -8.48 13.19 -2.01
CA ARG A 160 -7.83 14.46 -1.71
C ARG A 160 -6.87 14.30 -0.57
N GLU A 161 -5.71 14.91 -0.73
CA GLU A 161 -4.74 15.05 0.33
C GLU A 161 -4.55 16.53 0.65
N VAL A 162 -4.50 16.84 1.95
CA VAL A 162 -4.13 18.16 2.44
C VAL A 162 -3.09 18.03 3.53
N VAL A 163 -1.98 18.78 3.38
CA VAL A 163 -0.96 18.93 4.40
C VAL A 163 -0.95 20.34 4.96
N ALA A 164 -0.71 20.47 6.26
CA ALA A 164 -0.66 21.75 6.94
C ALA A 164 0.38 21.79 8.05
N GLN A 165 1.00 22.96 8.22
CA GLN A 165 2.00 23.20 9.26
C GLN A 165 1.49 24.21 10.27
N PHE A 166 1.72 23.92 11.55
CA PHE A 166 1.34 24.76 12.68
C PHE A 166 2.57 25.31 13.39
N ALA A 167 2.41 26.29 14.27
CA ALA A 167 3.56 26.86 14.97
C ALA A 167 4.15 25.87 15.99
N THR A 168 3.35 24.93 16.52
CA THR A 168 3.78 23.93 17.50
C THR A 168 3.07 22.58 17.31
N THR A 169 3.67 21.50 17.82
CA THR A 169 3.05 20.17 17.91
C THR A 169 1.68 20.21 18.59
N ALA A 170 1.56 20.94 19.70
CA ALA A 170 0.30 21.03 20.45
C ALA A 170 -0.83 21.72 19.65
N GLU A 171 -0.50 22.66 18.76
CA GLU A 171 -1.48 23.28 17.86
C GLU A 171 -1.89 22.31 16.74
N ALA A 172 -0.95 21.54 16.19
CA ALA A 172 -1.22 20.48 15.23
C ALA A 172 -2.14 19.40 15.82
N ASP A 173 -1.85 18.91 17.03
CA ASP A 173 -2.69 17.97 17.79
C ASP A 173 -4.12 18.50 17.95
N LYS A 174 -4.24 19.76 18.38
CA LYS A 174 -5.54 20.39 18.59
C LYS A 174 -6.32 20.51 17.29
N ALA A 175 -5.65 20.85 16.19
CA ALA A 175 -6.27 20.91 14.87
C ALA A 175 -6.78 19.52 14.44
N LEU A 176 -5.95 18.48 14.55
CA LEU A 176 -6.32 17.10 14.19
C LEU A 176 -7.52 16.60 15.02
N GLN A 177 -7.52 16.82 16.33
CA GLN A 177 -8.65 16.48 17.21
C GLN A 177 -9.93 17.25 16.85
N THR A 178 -9.80 18.53 16.48
CA THR A 178 -10.94 19.34 16.04
C THR A 178 -11.52 18.78 14.75
N ILE A 179 -10.68 18.37 13.79
CA ILE A 179 -11.11 17.78 12.52
C ILE A 179 -11.78 16.43 12.74
N ALA A 180 -11.18 15.55 13.56
CA ALA A 180 -11.80 14.28 13.96
C ALA A 180 -13.22 14.50 14.53
N SER A 181 -13.39 15.49 15.43
CA SER A 181 -14.71 15.81 15.98
C SER A 181 -15.71 16.31 14.93
N TRP A 182 -15.24 16.98 13.88
CA TRP A 182 -16.13 17.40 12.79
C TRP A 182 -16.64 16.21 11.98
N ILE A 183 -15.80 15.19 11.78
CA ILE A 183 -16.13 13.95 11.06
C ILE A 183 -17.15 13.15 11.88
N ASP A 184 -16.92 13.00 13.18
CA ASP A 184 -17.86 12.34 14.11
C ASP A 184 -19.23 13.02 14.12
N ASP A 185 -19.26 14.36 14.16
CA ASP A 185 -20.47 15.18 14.23
C ASP A 185 -20.95 15.68 12.85
N CYS A 186 -20.65 14.97 11.76
CA CYS A 186 -20.87 15.47 10.39
C CYS A 186 -22.34 15.48 9.93
N GLY A 187 -23.24 14.81 10.65
CA GLY A 187 -24.61 14.53 10.22
C GLY A 187 -25.40 15.75 9.69
N GLU A 188 -25.40 16.87 10.41
CA GLU A 188 -26.16 18.08 9.98
C GLU A 188 -25.62 18.66 8.66
N ARG A 189 -24.31 18.63 8.46
CA ARG A 189 -23.67 19.16 7.25
C ARG A 189 -23.87 18.21 6.08
N ALA A 190 -23.71 16.92 6.30
CA ALA A 190 -24.00 15.90 5.29
C ALA A 190 -25.44 16.00 4.78
N VAL A 191 -26.42 16.22 5.68
CA VAL A 191 -27.82 16.50 5.31
C VAL A 191 -27.94 17.75 4.44
N ALA A 192 -27.25 18.84 4.80
CA ALA A 192 -27.29 20.10 4.04
C ALA A 192 -26.72 19.96 2.62
N GLU A 193 -25.71 19.09 2.44
CA GLU A 193 -25.11 18.74 1.14
C GLU A 193 -25.91 17.66 0.37
N GLY A 194 -27.10 17.27 0.87
CA GLY A 194 -27.97 16.31 0.20
C GLY A 194 -27.61 14.84 0.44
N THR A 195 -26.81 14.55 1.46
CA THR A 195 -26.35 13.21 1.85
C THR A 195 -26.80 12.86 3.28
N PRO A 196 -28.10 12.56 3.50
CA PRO A 196 -28.71 12.63 4.82
C PRO A 196 -28.28 11.55 5.83
N ASP A 197 -27.59 10.49 5.39
CA ASP A 197 -27.31 9.31 6.21
C ASP A 197 -25.82 9.14 6.57
N HIS A 198 -25.12 10.24 6.90
CA HIS A 198 -23.73 10.14 7.35
C HIS A 198 -23.59 9.43 8.68
N ARG A 199 -22.75 8.39 8.69
CA ARG A 199 -22.40 7.60 9.88
C ARG A 199 -20.91 7.27 9.86
N VAL A 200 -20.24 7.55 10.97
CA VAL A 200 -18.93 6.96 11.26
C VAL A 200 -19.15 5.51 11.68
N LEU A 201 -18.38 4.60 11.09
CA LEU A 201 -18.43 3.17 11.37
C LEU A 201 -17.37 2.77 12.38
N GLN A 202 -16.14 3.21 12.14
CA GLN A 202 -14.98 2.81 12.91
C GLN A 202 -13.91 3.91 12.91
N THR A 203 -13.14 3.96 13.99
CA THR A 203 -11.89 4.72 14.06
C THR A 203 -10.79 3.76 14.46
N THR A 204 -9.72 3.70 13.67
CA THR A 204 -8.63 2.75 13.84
C THR A 204 -7.31 3.51 13.99
N PRO A 205 -6.59 3.40 15.12
CA PRO A 205 -5.26 3.96 15.23
C PRO A 205 -4.28 3.21 14.32
N ILE A 206 -3.34 3.92 13.70
CA ILE A 206 -2.32 3.37 12.81
C ILE A 206 -0.94 3.70 13.38
N GLU A 207 -0.09 2.69 13.51
CA GLU A 207 1.32 2.88 13.89
C GLU A 207 2.13 3.20 12.63
N VAL A 208 2.83 4.34 12.63
CA VAL A 208 3.65 4.80 11.48
C VAL A 208 5.16 4.68 11.72
N GLY A 209 5.58 4.22 12.90
CA GLY A 209 7.00 3.97 13.21
C GLY A 209 7.89 5.22 13.30
N LEU A 210 7.31 6.42 13.42
CA LEU A 210 8.03 7.68 13.54
C LEU A 210 7.98 8.24 14.97
N ASP A 211 9.00 9.01 15.35
CA ASP A 211 9.02 9.74 16.60
C ASP A 211 8.07 10.95 16.54
N ASP A 212 7.41 11.24 17.66
CA ASP A 212 6.45 12.36 17.77
C ASP A 212 5.40 12.36 16.65
N SER A 213 4.82 11.18 16.37
CA SER A 213 3.73 11.01 15.42
C SER A 213 2.45 10.49 16.07
N ASP A 214 1.31 10.75 15.43
CA ASP A 214 0.02 10.14 15.72
C ASP A 214 -0.75 9.94 14.41
N ALA A 215 -1.40 8.79 14.25
CA ALA A 215 -2.16 8.52 13.04
C ALA A 215 -3.41 7.66 13.31
N GLN A 216 -4.48 7.94 12.59
CA GLN A 216 -5.71 7.15 12.63
C GLN A 216 -6.47 7.22 11.31
N VAL A 217 -7.26 6.19 11.04
CA VAL A 217 -8.25 6.13 9.95
C VAL A 217 -9.65 6.23 10.56
N ILE A 218 -10.53 7.04 9.96
CA ILE A 218 -11.94 7.11 10.29
C ILE A 218 -12.76 6.65 9.09
N ASP A 219 -13.50 5.57 9.25
CA ASP A 219 -14.38 5.01 8.22
C ASP A 219 -15.78 5.60 8.36
N ALA A 220 -16.34 6.10 7.26
CA ALA A 220 -17.67 6.68 7.24
C ALA A 220 -18.45 6.28 5.99
N HIS A 221 -19.77 6.12 6.12
CA HIS A 221 -20.66 5.89 5.00
C HIS A 221 -21.73 7.00 4.97
N TYR A 222 -22.11 7.44 3.78
CA TYR A 222 -23.23 8.36 3.61
C TYR A 222 -23.88 8.19 2.24
N GLY A 223 -25.19 8.44 2.15
CA GLY A 223 -25.90 8.27 0.91
C GLY A 223 -27.41 8.46 1.06
N PRO A 224 -28.20 8.04 0.05
CA PRO A 224 -27.74 7.45 -1.22
C PRO A 224 -26.94 8.46 -2.06
N VAL A 225 -26.13 7.98 -3.01
CA VAL A 225 -25.48 8.86 -3.99
C VAL A 225 -26.55 9.49 -4.93
N PRO A 226 -26.27 10.65 -5.55
CA PRO A 226 -27.15 11.24 -6.55
C PRO A 226 -27.50 10.26 -7.68
N ARG A 227 -28.73 10.36 -8.21
CA ARG A 227 -29.23 9.44 -9.26
C ARG A 227 -28.49 9.60 -10.59
N GLU A 228 -27.81 10.71 -10.76
CA GLU A 228 -26.93 10.97 -11.89
C GLU A 228 -25.69 10.07 -11.85
N ILE A 229 -25.23 9.67 -10.65
CA ILE A 229 -24.10 8.77 -10.43
C ILE A 229 -24.59 7.32 -10.39
N ASP A 230 -25.61 7.02 -9.59
CA ASP A 230 -26.26 5.71 -9.55
C ASP A 230 -27.77 5.82 -9.80
N PRO A 231 -28.24 5.55 -11.03
CA PRO A 231 -29.65 5.60 -11.37
C PRO A 231 -30.53 4.63 -10.58
N THR A 232 -29.94 3.57 -9.99
CA THR A 232 -30.68 2.59 -9.17
C THR A 232 -30.97 3.12 -7.78
N GLY A 233 -30.10 3.99 -7.25
CA GLY A 233 -30.17 4.56 -5.91
C GLY A 233 -29.81 3.56 -4.82
N ASP A 234 -29.05 2.52 -5.17
CA ASP A 234 -28.62 1.45 -4.26
C ASP A 234 -27.19 1.71 -3.72
N ALA A 235 -26.40 2.57 -4.37
CA ALA A 235 -25.05 2.93 -3.94
C ALA A 235 -25.01 4.04 -2.88
N ALA A 236 -23.95 4.00 -2.08
CA ALA A 236 -23.59 5.02 -1.10
C ALA A 236 -22.15 5.48 -1.36
N TYR A 237 -21.80 6.63 -0.78
CA TYR A 237 -20.41 6.98 -0.60
C TYR A 237 -19.85 6.17 0.56
N ILE A 238 -18.70 5.55 0.29
CA ILE A 238 -17.86 4.89 1.27
C ILE A 238 -16.63 5.78 1.37
N ALA A 239 -16.40 6.32 2.56
CA ALA A 239 -15.38 7.31 2.80
C ALA A 239 -14.42 6.83 3.88
N GLU A 240 -13.15 7.11 3.66
CA GLU A 240 -12.08 6.82 4.61
C GLU A 240 -11.26 8.09 4.77
N THR A 241 -11.09 8.53 6.01
CA THR A 241 -10.29 9.70 6.33
C THR A 241 -9.08 9.33 7.15
N GLY A 242 -7.90 9.44 6.55
CA GLY A 242 -6.62 9.30 7.23
C GLY A 242 -6.24 10.63 7.88
N LEU A 243 -5.99 10.61 9.18
CA LEU A 243 -5.53 11.76 9.95
C LEU A 243 -4.16 11.44 10.50
N VAL A 244 -3.14 12.16 10.03
CA VAL A 244 -1.74 11.92 10.39
C VAL A 244 -1.15 13.20 10.96
N ARG A 245 -0.35 13.09 12.02
CA ARG A 245 0.50 14.16 12.54
C ARG A 245 1.92 13.66 12.70
N VAL A 246 2.88 14.48 12.29
CA VAL A 246 4.31 14.31 12.59
C VAL A 246 4.85 15.65 13.06
N GLY A 247 5.28 15.72 14.32
CA GLY A 247 5.67 16.98 14.96
C GLY A 247 4.56 18.04 14.89
N ASN A 248 4.86 19.18 14.27
CA ASN A 248 3.93 20.30 14.08
C ASN A 248 3.23 20.31 12.71
N ARG A 249 3.30 19.21 11.95
CA ARG A 249 2.65 19.07 10.64
C ARG A 249 1.58 18.00 10.69
N ILE A 250 0.54 18.16 9.88
CA ILE A 250 -0.51 17.16 9.70
C ILE A 250 -0.71 16.86 8.22
N ALA A 251 -1.18 15.65 7.93
CA ALA A 251 -1.75 15.24 6.64
C ALA A 251 -3.18 14.72 6.85
N ILE A 252 -4.06 15.04 5.90
CA ILE A 252 -5.45 14.62 5.87
C ILE A 252 -5.69 13.96 4.51
N LEU A 253 -5.96 12.66 4.52
CA LEU A 253 -6.21 11.84 3.35
C LEU A 253 -7.71 11.54 3.30
N ASP A 254 -8.47 12.18 2.41
CA ASP A 254 -9.91 12.01 2.22
C ASP A 254 -10.18 11.17 0.97
N SER A 255 -10.41 9.88 1.14
CA SER A 255 -10.81 8.97 0.06
C SER A 255 -12.32 8.79 0.09
N ARG A 256 -12.99 9.07 -1.02
CA ARG A 256 -14.43 8.84 -1.18
C ARG A 256 -14.67 8.05 -2.45
N ILE A 257 -15.32 6.90 -2.30
CA ILE A 257 -15.67 6.02 -3.41
C ILE A 257 -17.17 5.74 -3.47
N VAL A 258 -17.66 5.36 -4.65
CA VAL A 258 -19.07 5.04 -4.88
C VAL A 258 -19.26 3.53 -4.98
N GLY A 259 -19.97 2.94 -4.02
CA GLY A 259 -20.25 1.51 -4.06
C GLY A 259 -21.34 1.05 -3.09
N GLN A 260 -21.53 -0.27 -3.01
CA GLN A 260 -22.52 -0.91 -2.14
C GLN A 260 -21.87 -1.60 -0.93
N ASP A 261 -20.67 -2.14 -1.12
CA ASP A 261 -19.86 -2.84 -0.13
C ASP A 261 -18.43 -2.96 -0.66
N TYR A 262 -17.42 -2.86 0.20
CA TYR A 262 -16.03 -3.12 -0.15
C TYR A 262 -15.34 -3.91 0.97
N THR A 263 -14.57 -4.90 0.56
CA THR A 263 -13.69 -5.65 1.46
C THR A 263 -12.30 -5.57 0.85
N PHE A 264 -11.44 -4.73 1.42
CA PHE A 264 -10.02 -4.71 1.09
C PHE A 264 -9.31 -5.76 1.92
N LEU A 265 -8.70 -6.76 1.26
CA LEU A 265 -8.05 -7.88 1.94
C LEU A 265 -6.75 -7.44 2.63
N ASP A 266 -6.00 -6.54 1.99
CA ASP A 266 -4.66 -6.09 2.43
C ASP A 266 -4.70 -4.75 3.16
N GLY A 267 -5.82 -4.48 3.84
CA GLY A 267 -6.10 -3.17 4.41
C GLY A 267 -6.56 -2.16 3.37
N THR A 268 -7.16 -1.09 3.84
CA THR A 268 -7.83 -0.13 2.97
C THR A 268 -6.85 0.80 2.26
N PRO A 269 -7.20 1.41 1.11
CA PRO A 269 -6.35 2.37 0.39
C PRO A 269 -5.70 3.40 1.32
N VAL A 270 -6.48 4.04 2.18
CA VAL A 270 -5.97 5.07 3.10
C VAL A 270 -5.04 4.48 4.14
N THR A 271 -5.36 3.29 4.68
CA THR A 271 -4.48 2.60 5.65
C THR A 271 -3.09 2.36 5.05
N ARG A 272 -3.01 2.00 3.78
CA ARG A 272 -1.74 1.75 3.07
C ARG A 272 -0.96 3.03 2.73
N MET A 273 -1.65 4.15 2.49
CA MET A 273 -1.02 5.43 2.16
C MET A 273 -0.52 6.21 3.40
N ILE A 274 -1.06 5.94 4.59
CA ILE A 274 -0.73 6.68 5.83
C ILE A 274 0.77 6.66 6.18
N PRO A 275 1.48 5.51 6.18
CA PRO A 275 2.91 5.49 6.51
C PRO A 275 3.71 6.40 5.59
N ARG A 276 3.44 6.34 4.28
CA ARG A 276 4.12 7.17 3.29
C ARG A 276 3.81 8.66 3.47
N ALA A 277 2.55 9.01 3.70
CA ALA A 277 2.18 10.39 4.00
C ALA A 277 2.88 10.92 5.27
N ALA A 278 3.04 10.07 6.30
CA ALA A 278 3.76 10.44 7.52
C ALA A 278 5.24 10.74 7.25
N GLU A 279 5.92 9.92 6.43
CA GLU A 279 7.31 10.16 6.02
C GLU A 279 7.48 11.50 5.29
N LEU A 280 6.55 11.81 4.37
CA LEU A 280 6.59 13.04 3.58
C LEU A 280 6.43 14.30 4.45
N LEU A 281 5.81 14.19 5.64
CA LEU A 281 5.71 15.29 6.59
C LEU A 281 7.02 15.63 7.30
N LEU A 282 8.05 14.79 7.27
CA LEU A 282 9.30 15.07 7.96
C LEU A 282 9.95 16.37 7.41
N PRO A 283 10.49 17.26 8.26
CA PRO A 283 11.14 18.46 7.76
C PRO A 283 12.36 18.13 6.90
N GLY A 284 12.40 18.62 5.66
CA GLY A 284 13.58 18.50 4.79
C GLY A 284 13.59 17.28 3.87
N THR A 285 12.53 16.48 3.82
CA THR A 285 12.23 15.60 2.67
C THR A 285 11.79 16.47 1.51
N THR A 286 12.73 17.19 0.90
CA THR A 286 12.53 17.55 -0.50
C THR A 286 12.70 16.23 -1.25
N PRO A 287 11.70 15.70 -2.00
CA PRO A 287 11.97 14.73 -3.03
C PRO A 287 13.15 15.30 -3.78
N GLN A 288 14.21 14.50 -3.91
CA GLN A 288 15.27 14.85 -4.85
C GLN A 288 14.59 14.89 -6.22
N ALA A 289 14.03 16.05 -6.58
CA ALA A 289 13.88 16.44 -7.94
C ALA A 289 15.27 16.20 -8.51
N THR A 290 15.34 15.35 -9.53
CA THR A 290 16.52 15.13 -10.36
C THR A 290 16.81 16.45 -11.08
N VAL A 291 17.21 17.46 -10.33
CA VAL A 291 17.74 18.70 -10.84
C VAL A 291 19.12 18.32 -11.31
N THR A 292 19.23 18.05 -12.61
CA THR A 292 20.49 18.16 -13.34
C THR A 292 21.02 19.59 -13.16
N THR A 293 21.66 19.82 -12.02
CA THR A 293 22.43 21.03 -11.73
C THR A 293 23.75 20.89 -12.49
N PRO A 294 24.07 21.76 -13.46
CA PRO A 294 25.38 21.72 -14.08
C PRO A 294 26.43 22.16 -13.06
N GLY A 295 27.16 21.19 -12.48
CA GLY A 295 28.51 21.42 -11.97
C GLY A 295 28.67 21.75 -10.48
N VAL A 296 27.76 21.33 -9.59
CA VAL A 296 28.17 21.04 -8.21
C VAL A 296 28.69 19.60 -8.23
N PRO A 297 29.99 19.34 -7.96
CA PRO A 297 30.44 17.97 -7.82
C PRO A 297 29.60 17.34 -6.70
N GLU A 298 28.84 16.29 -7.04
CA GLU A 298 28.20 15.44 -6.06
C GLU A 298 29.19 15.18 -4.93
N PRO A 299 28.76 15.17 -3.65
CA PRO A 299 29.60 14.63 -2.61
C PRO A 299 30.03 13.26 -3.11
N SER A 300 31.34 13.13 -3.38
CA SER A 300 31.91 11.89 -3.89
C SER A 300 31.51 10.82 -2.90
N GLU A 301 30.46 10.07 -3.26
CA GLU A 301 30.04 8.89 -2.54
C GLU A 301 31.31 8.06 -2.46
N ALA A 302 31.82 7.88 -1.24
CA ALA A 302 33.07 7.18 -1.06
C ALA A 302 32.87 5.81 -1.70
N ALA A 303 33.73 5.46 -2.68
CA ALA A 303 33.66 4.17 -3.34
C ALA A 303 33.66 3.10 -2.23
N GLY A 304 32.51 2.45 -2.05
CA GLY A 304 32.36 1.38 -1.07
C GLY A 304 33.38 0.29 -1.36
N ALA A 305 33.74 -0.49 -0.34
CA ALA A 305 34.53 -1.67 -0.57
C ALA A 305 33.82 -2.56 -1.61
N THR A 306 34.56 -3.04 -2.60
CA THR A 306 34.03 -3.94 -3.63
C THR A 306 34.39 -5.39 -3.35
N GLU A 307 35.36 -5.68 -2.49
CA GLU A 307 35.69 -7.04 -2.08
C GLU A 307 34.84 -7.43 -0.87
N LEU A 308 34.07 -8.50 -0.98
CA LEU A 308 33.18 -8.99 0.07
C LEU A 308 33.98 -9.78 1.13
N PRO A 309 33.69 -9.67 2.43
CA PRO A 309 34.37 -10.47 3.44
C PRO A 309 34.07 -11.97 3.28
N ASP A 310 35.10 -12.82 3.43
CA ASP A 310 34.98 -14.28 3.32
C ASP A 310 34.14 -14.90 4.45
N ASP A 311 34.05 -14.22 5.59
CA ASP A 311 33.37 -14.66 6.80
C ASP A 311 31.93 -14.15 6.92
N LEU A 312 31.35 -13.65 5.81
CA LEU A 312 29.95 -13.26 5.79
C LEU A 312 29.03 -14.46 6.14
N PRO A 313 28.06 -14.27 7.05
CA PRO A 313 27.18 -15.33 7.53
C PRO A 313 26.07 -15.66 6.52
N LEU A 314 26.45 -15.97 5.27
CA LEU A 314 25.50 -16.10 4.16
C LEU A 314 24.51 -17.24 4.36
N ALA A 315 24.90 -18.31 5.05
CA ALA A 315 24.06 -19.47 5.34
C ALA A 315 23.39 -19.45 6.73
N ASP A 316 23.65 -18.43 7.56
CA ASP A 316 23.10 -18.37 8.92
C ASP A 316 21.57 -18.27 8.88
N GLY A 317 20.90 -18.92 9.83
CA GLY A 317 19.44 -18.95 9.90
C GLY A 317 18.78 -20.07 9.11
N TRP A 318 19.51 -20.74 8.20
CA TRP A 318 18.99 -21.94 7.55
C TRP A 318 18.91 -23.15 8.50
N PRO A 319 17.97 -24.08 8.28
CA PRO A 319 17.86 -25.30 9.07
C PRO A 319 19.13 -26.16 9.00
N GLU A 320 19.32 -26.98 10.04
CA GLU A 320 20.28 -28.08 9.96
C GLU A 320 19.83 -29.06 8.87
N ILE A 321 20.78 -29.57 8.08
CA ILE A 321 20.52 -30.60 7.08
C ILE A 321 20.16 -31.90 7.77
N ASP A 322 19.10 -32.56 7.31
CA ASP A 322 18.77 -33.92 7.69
C ASP A 322 18.61 -34.84 6.48
N GLY A 323 18.87 -36.14 6.66
CA GLY A 323 18.72 -37.11 5.58
C GLY A 323 19.58 -36.84 4.34
N ASP A 324 18.91 -36.49 3.23
CA ASP A 324 19.47 -36.42 1.87
C ASP A 324 19.81 -34.99 1.42
N GLY A 325 19.72 -33.99 2.31
CA GLY A 325 20.03 -32.61 1.96
C GLY A 325 21.51 -32.26 1.86
N SER A 326 21.77 -31.02 1.45
CA SER A 326 23.12 -30.48 1.26
C SER A 326 23.19 -28.96 1.49
N LEU A 327 24.39 -28.50 1.86
CA LEU A 327 24.75 -27.08 1.96
C LEU A 327 26.05 -26.88 1.18
N GLU A 328 25.99 -26.03 0.16
CA GLU A 328 27.12 -25.63 -0.66
C GLU A 328 27.44 -24.14 -0.43
N GLY A 329 28.73 -23.81 -0.38
CA GLY A 329 29.18 -22.47 -0.02
C GLY A 329 29.06 -22.16 1.49
N PRO A 330 29.18 -20.88 1.89
CA PRO A 330 29.43 -19.70 1.06
C PRO A 330 30.79 -19.73 0.37
N ALA A 331 30.82 -19.56 -0.96
CA ALA A 331 32.08 -19.41 -1.71
C ALA A 331 31.90 -18.64 -3.03
N ARG A 332 33.01 -18.12 -3.57
CA ARG A 332 33.04 -17.33 -4.83
C ARG A 332 32.99 -18.17 -6.10
N ASP A 333 33.49 -19.40 -6.02
CA ASP A 333 33.54 -20.35 -7.12
C ASP A 333 32.23 -21.13 -7.31
N GLN A 334 31.25 -20.88 -6.45
CA GLN A 334 29.88 -21.35 -6.64
C GLN A 334 29.27 -20.73 -7.89
N GLU A 335 28.48 -21.54 -8.60
CA GLU A 335 27.77 -21.08 -9.78
C GLU A 335 26.84 -19.90 -9.40
N PRO A 336 26.84 -18.79 -10.15
CA PRO A 336 25.89 -17.72 -9.90
C PRO A 336 24.45 -18.20 -10.08
N PHE A 337 23.50 -17.50 -9.46
CA PHE A 337 22.09 -17.69 -9.78
C PHE A 337 21.83 -17.24 -11.22
N SER A 338 21.18 -18.13 -11.97
CA SER A 338 20.68 -17.81 -13.30
C SER A 338 19.26 -17.27 -13.14
N PHE A 339 19.08 -15.99 -13.44
CA PHE A 339 17.77 -15.37 -13.51
C PHE A 339 17.37 -15.28 -14.97
N ALA A 340 16.38 -16.09 -15.33
CA ALA A 340 15.78 -16.06 -16.64
C ALA A 340 14.24 -16.01 -16.51
N PRO A 341 13.67 -14.90 -16.02
CA PRO A 341 12.21 -14.75 -15.99
C PRO A 341 11.66 -14.96 -17.40
N CYS A 342 10.61 -15.77 -17.52
CA CYS A 342 10.04 -16.15 -18.82
C CYS A 342 11.06 -16.80 -19.78
N GLY A 343 12.12 -17.44 -19.26
CA GLY A 343 13.17 -18.08 -20.05
C GLY A 343 14.04 -17.10 -20.83
N THR A 344 14.02 -15.80 -20.48
CA THR A 344 14.84 -14.77 -21.11
C THR A 344 15.86 -14.26 -20.10
N ASP A 345 17.13 -14.21 -20.49
CA ASP A 345 18.19 -13.64 -19.65
C ASP A 345 17.85 -12.19 -19.26
N VAL A 346 18.20 -11.79 -18.04
CA VAL A 346 18.04 -10.40 -17.58
C VAL A 346 18.97 -9.50 -18.40
N PRO A 347 18.45 -8.64 -19.29
CA PRO A 347 19.28 -7.80 -20.13
C PRO A 347 19.96 -6.70 -19.30
N ASP A 348 21.15 -6.28 -19.72
CA ASP A 348 21.82 -5.07 -19.25
C ASP A 348 22.17 -5.01 -17.75
N ALA A 349 22.09 -6.13 -17.02
CA ALA A 349 22.59 -6.20 -15.65
C ALA A 349 24.13 -6.01 -15.64
N PRO A 350 24.66 -5.04 -14.87
CA PRO A 350 26.11 -4.87 -14.75
C PRO A 350 26.74 -6.12 -14.11
N GLU A 351 27.97 -6.43 -14.52
CA GLU A 351 28.76 -7.49 -13.89
C GLU A 351 29.18 -7.06 -12.48
N PRO A 352 29.04 -7.92 -11.46
CA PRO A 352 29.46 -7.59 -10.11
C PRO A 352 30.99 -7.58 -10.00
N ALA A 353 31.50 -6.74 -9.09
CA ALA A 353 32.93 -6.64 -8.78
C ALA A 353 33.42 -7.83 -7.94
N ASP A 354 32.57 -8.33 -7.04
CA ASP A 354 32.77 -9.55 -6.26
C ASP A 354 31.41 -10.23 -6.01
N ARG A 355 31.42 -11.55 -5.77
CA ARG A 355 30.21 -12.34 -5.54
C ARG A 355 30.50 -13.54 -4.65
N ILE A 356 29.66 -13.76 -3.65
CA ILE A 356 29.65 -14.96 -2.81
C ILE A 356 28.26 -15.58 -2.87
N THR A 357 28.19 -16.90 -3.07
CA THR A 357 26.93 -17.65 -3.15
C THR A 357 26.93 -18.80 -2.16
N ALA A 358 25.78 -19.06 -1.54
CA ALA A 358 25.48 -20.24 -0.75
C ALA A 358 24.16 -20.86 -1.23
N ARG A 359 24.05 -22.18 -1.16
CA ARG A 359 22.85 -22.95 -1.51
C ARG A 359 22.59 -24.00 -0.45
N TRP A 360 21.34 -24.15 -0.07
CA TRP A 360 20.87 -25.22 0.80
C TRP A 360 19.73 -25.93 0.09
N GLN A 361 19.69 -27.25 0.17
CA GLN A 361 18.74 -28.06 -0.58
C GLN A 361 18.35 -29.30 0.21
N GLU A 362 17.05 -29.56 0.27
CA GLU A 362 16.38 -30.80 0.67
C GLU A 362 15.41 -31.23 -0.47
N PRO A 363 14.83 -32.44 -0.46
CA PRO A 363 13.97 -32.93 -1.55
C PRO A 363 12.81 -32.02 -1.98
N GLU A 364 12.30 -31.16 -1.09
CA GLU A 364 11.14 -30.29 -1.32
C GLU A 364 11.35 -28.83 -0.87
N ASP A 365 12.57 -28.47 -0.46
CA ASP A 365 12.90 -27.12 0.02
C ASP A 365 14.28 -26.72 -0.54
N PHE A 366 14.28 -25.67 -1.35
CA PHE A 366 15.48 -25.14 -1.98
C PHE A 366 15.67 -23.70 -1.56
N ARG A 367 16.84 -23.41 -1.00
CA ARG A 367 17.19 -22.07 -0.52
C ARG A 367 18.51 -21.65 -1.13
N GLY A 368 18.59 -20.37 -1.45
CA GLY A 368 19.81 -19.80 -2.00
C GLY A 368 20.00 -18.38 -1.55
N ARG A 369 21.23 -18.01 -1.23
CA ARG A 369 21.62 -16.61 -1.05
C ARG A 369 22.82 -16.29 -1.93
N GLN A 370 22.72 -15.21 -2.67
CA GLN A 370 23.82 -14.65 -3.46
C GLN A 370 24.01 -13.19 -3.08
N LEU A 371 25.19 -12.85 -2.60
CA LEU A 371 25.57 -11.47 -2.38
C LEU A 371 26.55 -11.04 -3.46
N SER A 372 26.24 -9.91 -4.09
CA SER A 372 27.08 -9.28 -5.12
C SER A 372 27.43 -7.86 -4.70
N SER A 373 28.68 -7.44 -4.91
CA SER A 373 29.10 -6.05 -4.75
C SER A 373 29.32 -5.40 -6.10
N TYR A 374 29.17 -4.09 -6.16
CA TYR A 374 29.34 -3.29 -7.36
C TYR A 374 30.26 -2.10 -7.11
N THR A 375 30.75 -1.48 -8.19
CA THR A 375 31.67 -0.35 -8.07
C THR A 375 31.02 0.90 -7.46
N SER A 376 29.68 0.99 -7.52
CA SER A 376 28.91 2.06 -6.86
C SER A 376 27.47 1.60 -6.52
N ALA A 377 26.79 2.36 -5.66
CA ALA A 377 25.37 2.17 -5.35
C ALA A 377 24.49 2.27 -6.59
N ALA A 378 24.81 3.19 -7.52
CA ALA A 378 24.10 3.32 -8.78
C ALA A 378 24.21 2.07 -9.67
N GLU A 379 25.34 1.36 -9.66
CA GLU A 379 25.46 0.09 -10.40
C GLU A 379 24.65 -1.03 -9.75
N ALA A 380 24.66 -1.12 -8.41
CA ALA A 380 23.84 -2.08 -7.66
C ALA A 380 22.35 -1.84 -7.92
N ARG A 381 21.91 -0.57 -7.93
CA ARG A 381 20.55 -0.18 -8.29
C ARG A 381 20.19 -0.60 -9.71
N ARG A 382 21.05 -0.34 -10.71
CA ARG A 382 20.81 -0.79 -12.09
C ARG A 382 20.69 -2.30 -12.20
N ALA A 383 21.47 -3.07 -11.42
CA ALA A 383 21.35 -4.52 -11.38
C ALA A 383 20.00 -4.97 -10.79
N ALA A 384 19.57 -4.35 -9.67
CA ALA A 384 18.26 -4.62 -9.07
C ALA A 384 17.12 -4.29 -10.06
N ASP A 385 17.15 -3.10 -10.65
CA ASP A 385 16.17 -2.64 -11.65
C ASP A 385 16.09 -3.59 -12.84
N ALA A 386 17.23 -4.06 -13.35
CA ALA A 386 17.24 -5.00 -14.47
C ALA A 386 16.49 -6.29 -14.12
N ILE A 387 16.76 -6.87 -12.95
CA ILE A 387 16.09 -8.10 -12.48
C ILE A 387 14.60 -7.86 -12.27
N VAL A 388 14.23 -6.80 -11.54
CA VAL A 388 12.83 -6.47 -11.21
C VAL A 388 12.03 -6.17 -12.48
N ASN A 389 12.58 -5.36 -13.39
CA ASN A 389 11.90 -5.03 -14.65
C ASN A 389 11.75 -6.24 -15.56
N ALA A 390 12.71 -7.17 -15.55
CA ALA A 390 12.59 -8.41 -16.31
C ALA A 390 11.44 -9.28 -15.78
N TYR A 391 11.21 -9.32 -14.46
CA TYR A 391 10.05 -9.99 -13.87
C TYR A 391 8.73 -9.25 -14.16
N ARG A 392 8.68 -7.92 -14.03
CA ARG A 392 7.48 -7.13 -14.35
C ARG A 392 7.06 -7.26 -15.82
N ALA A 393 8.03 -7.39 -16.72
CA ALA A 393 7.79 -7.58 -18.15
C ALA A 393 7.45 -9.03 -18.54
N CYS A 394 7.49 -9.97 -17.59
CA CYS A 394 7.29 -11.39 -17.83
C CYS A 394 5.79 -11.70 -17.89
N PRO A 395 5.21 -12.01 -19.07
CA PRO A 395 3.82 -12.42 -19.15
C PRO A 395 3.59 -13.76 -18.43
N ASP A 396 2.32 -14.11 -18.22
CA ASP A 396 1.97 -15.49 -17.91
C ASP A 396 2.53 -16.45 -18.97
N GLY A 397 3.08 -17.56 -18.51
CA GLY A 397 3.66 -18.58 -19.37
C GLY A 397 2.60 -19.20 -20.28
N PRO A 398 2.96 -19.69 -21.48
CA PRO A 398 2.04 -20.53 -22.23
C PRO A 398 1.72 -21.79 -21.42
N ARG A 399 0.53 -22.35 -21.63
CA ARG A 399 0.21 -23.67 -21.08
C ARG A 399 1.21 -24.69 -21.62
N ASP A 400 1.92 -25.38 -20.73
CA ASP A 400 2.87 -26.42 -21.11
C ASP A 400 2.18 -27.73 -21.52
N ASP A 401 2.96 -28.72 -21.96
CA ASP A 401 2.45 -30.04 -22.36
C ASP A 401 1.82 -30.81 -21.20
N ALA A 402 2.15 -30.45 -19.96
CA ALA A 402 1.61 -31.02 -18.74
C ALA A 402 0.33 -30.30 -18.26
N GLY A 403 -0.07 -29.17 -18.88
CA GLY A 403 -1.27 -28.42 -18.54
C GLY A 403 -1.07 -27.27 -17.56
N TYR A 404 0.17 -26.97 -17.17
CA TYR A 404 0.51 -25.90 -16.24
C TYR A 404 0.66 -24.56 -16.94
N VAL A 405 0.26 -23.49 -16.25
CA VAL A 405 0.48 -22.09 -16.65
C VAL A 405 1.25 -21.42 -15.52
N SER A 406 2.42 -20.87 -15.80
CA SER A 406 3.19 -20.12 -14.80
C SER A 406 2.74 -18.67 -14.72
N HIS A 407 2.63 -18.14 -13.51
CA HIS A 407 2.27 -16.76 -13.20
C HIS A 407 3.43 -16.08 -12.48
N HIS A 408 3.61 -14.78 -12.72
CA HIS A 408 4.68 -13.99 -12.14
C HIS A 408 4.10 -12.78 -11.40
N ALA A 409 4.66 -12.46 -10.24
CA ALA A 409 4.25 -11.33 -9.43
C ALA A 409 5.47 -10.57 -8.91
N VAL A 410 5.30 -9.26 -8.72
CA VAL A 410 6.30 -8.38 -8.11
C VAL A 410 5.59 -7.55 -7.06
N ALA A 411 6.10 -7.56 -5.84
CA ALA A 411 5.67 -6.70 -4.75
C ALA A 411 6.87 -5.93 -4.19
N ASP A 412 6.61 -4.82 -3.52
CA ASP A 412 7.65 -4.12 -2.77
C ASP A 412 8.03 -4.92 -1.52
N GLY A 413 9.30 -4.78 -1.12
CA GLY A 413 9.84 -5.36 0.10
C GLY A 413 10.16 -4.31 1.16
N ASP A 414 10.52 -4.81 2.33
CA ASP A 414 10.78 -4.04 3.56
C ASP A 414 12.24 -4.14 4.05
N LEU A 415 13.13 -4.72 3.26
CA LEU A 415 14.53 -4.94 3.61
C LEU A 415 15.49 -3.94 2.95
N GLY A 416 16.58 -3.65 3.66
CA GLY A 416 17.72 -2.89 3.13
C GLY A 416 17.40 -1.42 2.85
N ASP A 417 18.14 -0.83 1.90
CA ASP A 417 17.82 0.51 1.41
C ASP A 417 16.58 0.47 0.51
N GLU A 418 16.47 -0.59 -0.31
CA GLU A 418 15.39 -0.84 -1.26
C GLU A 418 15.26 -2.34 -1.48
N SER A 419 14.04 -2.86 -1.59
CA SER A 419 13.85 -4.28 -1.89
C SER A 419 12.54 -4.60 -2.59
N TRP A 420 12.49 -5.80 -3.18
CA TRP A 420 11.36 -6.32 -3.93
C TRP A 420 11.21 -7.83 -3.71
N VAL A 421 9.97 -8.29 -3.67
CA VAL A 421 9.61 -9.70 -3.64
C VAL A 421 9.13 -10.12 -5.02
N LEU A 422 9.83 -11.06 -5.65
CA LEU A 422 9.52 -11.63 -6.96
C LEU A 422 8.96 -13.03 -6.75
N GLY A 423 7.73 -13.27 -7.17
CA GLY A 423 7.08 -14.57 -7.03
C GLY A 423 6.82 -15.23 -8.38
N ARG A 424 6.98 -16.56 -8.42
CA ARG A 424 6.47 -17.41 -9.49
C ARG A 424 5.57 -18.48 -8.87
N SER A 425 4.36 -18.61 -9.40
CA SER A 425 3.41 -19.67 -9.06
C SER A 425 2.89 -20.35 -10.32
N SER A 426 2.10 -21.40 -10.18
CA SER A 426 1.50 -22.07 -11.33
C SER A 426 0.01 -22.39 -11.11
N THR A 427 -0.74 -22.47 -12.21
CA THR A 427 -2.09 -23.05 -12.22
C THR A 427 -2.12 -24.30 -13.09
N PHE A 428 -2.98 -25.26 -12.74
CA PHE A 428 -3.29 -26.44 -13.53
C PHE A 428 -4.80 -26.47 -13.79
N ASP A 429 -5.19 -26.51 -15.07
CA ASP A 429 -6.59 -26.40 -15.50
C ASP A 429 -7.33 -25.18 -14.91
N GLY A 430 -6.60 -24.09 -14.67
CA GLY A 430 -7.14 -22.83 -14.15
C GLY A 430 -7.33 -22.78 -12.64
N ALA A 431 -6.93 -23.82 -11.91
CA ALA A 431 -6.87 -23.82 -10.44
C ALA A 431 -5.41 -23.66 -9.97
N PRO A 432 -5.14 -23.01 -8.82
CA PRO A 432 -3.80 -22.95 -8.25
C PRO A 432 -3.20 -24.35 -8.10
N ALA A 433 -1.91 -24.48 -8.41
CA ALA A 433 -1.19 -25.74 -8.35
C ALA A 433 0.04 -25.62 -7.44
N PRO A 434 0.50 -26.71 -6.81
CA PRO A 434 1.73 -26.72 -6.04
C PRO A 434 2.92 -26.31 -6.90
N GLY A 435 3.86 -25.61 -6.26
CA GLY A 435 5.08 -25.11 -6.89
C GLY A 435 5.13 -23.60 -6.79
N LEU A 436 5.98 -23.14 -5.89
CA LEU A 436 6.23 -21.74 -5.62
C LEU A 436 7.74 -21.48 -5.68
N ASP A 437 8.14 -20.43 -6.39
CA ASP A 437 9.48 -19.85 -6.29
C ASP A 437 9.38 -18.39 -5.86
N VAL A 438 10.17 -18.00 -4.88
CA VAL A 438 10.24 -16.64 -4.35
C VAL A 438 11.68 -16.17 -4.41
N THR A 439 11.91 -14.99 -4.98
CA THR A 439 13.19 -14.29 -4.94
C THR A 439 13.00 -12.94 -4.25
N TYR A 440 13.69 -12.73 -3.14
CA TYR A 440 13.80 -11.44 -2.47
C TYR A 440 15.06 -10.71 -2.97
N VAL A 441 14.88 -9.58 -3.64
CA VAL A 441 15.95 -8.71 -4.13
C VAL A 441 16.15 -7.58 -3.14
N VAL A 442 17.32 -7.46 -2.52
CA VAL A 442 17.60 -6.47 -1.46
C VAL A 442 18.86 -5.69 -1.79
N ARG A 443 18.75 -4.37 -1.94
CA ARG A 443 19.90 -3.47 -2.14
C ARG A 443 20.34 -2.87 -0.81
N VAL A 444 21.64 -2.87 -0.54
CA VAL A 444 22.26 -2.16 0.60
C VAL A 444 23.55 -1.49 0.12
N GLY A 445 23.53 -0.16 0.01
CA GLY A 445 24.62 0.62 -0.58
C GLY A 445 24.98 0.14 -1.99
N ASN A 446 26.24 -0.24 -2.20
CA ASN A 446 26.77 -0.82 -3.44
C ASN A 446 26.66 -2.34 -3.53
N THR A 447 25.85 -2.98 -2.68
CA THR A 447 25.65 -4.43 -2.69
C THR A 447 24.22 -4.81 -3.05
N LEU A 448 24.07 -5.98 -3.64
CA LEU A 448 22.79 -6.61 -3.97
C LEU A 448 22.78 -8.02 -3.38
N LEU A 449 21.85 -8.25 -2.46
CA LEU A 449 21.55 -9.55 -1.89
C LEU A 449 20.33 -10.14 -2.60
N LEU A 450 20.48 -11.35 -3.11
CA LEU A 450 19.40 -12.14 -3.68
C LEU A 450 19.15 -13.32 -2.75
N ILE A 451 17.95 -13.42 -2.23
CA ILE A 451 17.50 -14.54 -1.39
C ILE A 451 16.48 -15.30 -2.22
N THR A 452 16.64 -16.60 -2.38
CA THR A 452 15.74 -17.45 -3.18
C THR A 452 15.21 -18.57 -2.29
N GLY A 453 13.92 -18.88 -2.45
CA GLY A 453 13.22 -19.98 -1.78
C GLY A 453 12.29 -20.66 -2.77
N ALA A 454 12.26 -21.99 -2.79
CA ALA A 454 11.32 -22.74 -3.61
C ALA A 454 10.77 -23.97 -2.86
N GLY A 455 9.49 -24.28 -3.06
CA GLY A 455 8.82 -25.41 -2.41
C GLY A 455 7.41 -25.69 -2.93
N GLU A 456 6.64 -26.53 -2.23
CA GLU A 456 5.30 -26.99 -2.65
C GLU A 456 4.16 -25.96 -2.46
N GLY A 457 4.46 -24.72 -2.05
CA GLY A 457 3.46 -23.66 -1.82
C GLY A 457 2.64 -23.31 -3.07
N GLY A 458 1.65 -22.41 -2.92
CA GLY A 458 0.84 -21.89 -4.03
C GLY A 458 -0.43 -22.68 -4.35
N GLY A 459 -0.78 -23.69 -3.55
CA GLY A 459 -1.93 -24.57 -3.80
C GLY A 459 -3.31 -23.95 -3.54
N SER A 460 -3.40 -22.82 -2.84
CA SER A 460 -4.69 -22.16 -2.54
C SER A 460 -4.68 -20.64 -2.65
N ASP A 461 -3.61 -19.99 -2.20
CA ASP A 461 -3.44 -18.53 -2.26
C ASP A 461 -2.00 -18.20 -2.65
N PRO A 462 -1.68 -18.22 -3.96
CA PRO A 462 -0.32 -17.97 -4.42
C PRO A 462 0.24 -16.63 -3.95
N ALA A 463 -0.57 -15.57 -3.91
CA ALA A 463 -0.11 -14.24 -3.51
C ALA A 463 0.24 -14.19 -2.02
N GLY A 464 -0.64 -14.70 -1.15
CA GLY A 464 -0.37 -14.81 0.28
C GLY A 464 0.83 -15.73 0.59
N ASP A 465 0.97 -16.83 -0.14
CA ASP A 465 2.08 -17.78 0.04
C ASP A 465 3.43 -17.16 -0.38
N ILE A 466 3.47 -16.34 -1.43
CA ILE A 466 4.66 -15.57 -1.84
C ILE A 466 5.14 -14.68 -0.69
N LEU A 467 4.22 -13.88 -0.13
CA LEU A 467 4.56 -12.91 0.93
C LEU A 467 4.95 -13.63 2.24
N THR A 468 4.26 -14.71 2.58
CA THR A 468 4.58 -15.53 3.75
C THR A 468 5.99 -16.13 3.63
N THR A 469 6.32 -16.65 2.44
CA THR A 469 7.65 -17.20 2.16
C THR A 469 8.73 -16.12 2.19
N ALA A 470 8.47 -14.95 1.61
CA ALA A 470 9.40 -13.82 1.64
C ALA A 470 9.66 -13.31 3.07
N SER A 471 8.64 -13.25 3.92
CA SER A 471 8.76 -12.87 5.33
C SER A 471 9.63 -13.88 6.11
N ALA A 472 9.44 -15.18 5.90
CA ALA A 472 10.32 -16.20 6.52
C ALA A 472 11.77 -16.06 6.04
N MET A 473 11.98 -15.81 4.73
CA MET A 473 13.31 -15.57 4.16
C MET A 473 13.98 -14.31 4.76
N ALA A 474 13.19 -13.27 5.06
CA ALA A 474 13.65 -12.05 5.72
C ALA A 474 14.13 -12.32 7.16
N ASP A 475 13.30 -13.01 7.95
CA ASP A 475 13.61 -13.40 9.34
C ASP A 475 14.90 -14.24 9.41
N GLU A 476 15.06 -15.19 8.50
CA GLU A 476 16.26 -16.02 8.45
C GLU A 476 17.52 -15.22 8.06
N SER A 477 17.36 -14.03 7.45
CA SER A 477 18.46 -13.23 6.91
C SER A 477 18.89 -12.07 7.81
N THR A 478 18.29 -11.90 9.00
CA THR A 478 18.56 -10.76 9.89
C THR A 478 20.06 -10.60 10.23
N ALA A 479 20.75 -11.70 10.56
CA ALA A 479 22.17 -11.66 10.92
C ALA A 479 23.08 -11.24 9.74
N LEU A 480 22.72 -11.71 8.54
CA LEU A 480 23.39 -11.34 7.30
C LEU A 480 23.16 -9.86 6.98
N LEU A 481 21.92 -9.38 6.99
CA LEU A 481 21.58 -7.99 6.73
C LEU A 481 22.31 -7.05 7.69
N THR A 482 22.32 -7.36 8.98
CA THR A 482 23.08 -6.59 9.98
C THR A 482 24.57 -6.48 9.63
N SER A 483 25.16 -7.54 9.08
CA SER A 483 26.56 -7.56 8.65
C SER A 483 26.79 -6.76 7.37
N LEU A 484 25.83 -6.79 6.44
CA LEU A 484 25.85 -5.99 5.21
C LEU A 484 25.80 -4.50 5.47
N CYS A 485 24.96 -4.04 6.39
CA CYS A 485 24.88 -2.62 6.75
C CYS A 485 26.24 -2.10 7.26
N ARG A 486 26.91 -2.90 8.09
CA ARG A 486 28.27 -2.57 8.57
C ARG A 486 29.28 -2.51 7.43
N PHE A 487 29.19 -3.42 6.46
CA PHE A 487 30.07 -3.45 5.29
C PHE A 487 29.83 -2.23 4.38
N ALA A 488 28.57 -1.90 4.10
CA ALA A 488 28.18 -0.77 3.27
C ALA A 488 28.42 0.60 3.95
N GLY A 489 28.72 0.61 5.26
CA GLY A 489 28.84 1.83 6.04
C GLY A 489 27.50 2.56 6.22
N SER A 490 26.38 1.88 5.99
CA SER A 490 25.03 2.40 6.17
C SER A 490 24.44 1.95 7.51
N THR A 491 23.54 2.76 8.06
CA THR A 491 22.67 2.34 9.16
C THR A 491 21.40 1.78 8.56
N CYS A 492 21.21 0.46 8.59
CA CYS A 492 19.89 -0.10 8.29
C CYS A 492 18.97 0.14 9.48
N ALA A 493 17.76 0.61 9.22
CA ALA A 493 16.66 0.41 10.16
C ALA A 493 16.43 -1.11 10.26
N GLY A 494 16.34 -1.63 11.48
CA GLY A 494 16.14 -3.06 11.74
C GLY A 494 14.90 -3.30 12.56
#